data_AF-A0A6L5P1E4-F1
#
_entry.id   AF-A0A6L5P1E4-F1
#
_cell.length_a   1.000
_cell.length_b   1.000
_cell.length_c   1.000
_cell.angle_alpha   90.00
_cell.angle_beta   90.00
_cell.angle_gamma   90.00
#
_symmetry.space_group_name_H-M   'P 1'
#
loop_
_entity.id
_entity.type
_entity.pdbx_description
1 polymer ?
#
loop_
_entity_poly.entity_id
_entity_poly.type
_entity_poly.pdbx_seq_one_letter_code
_entity_poly.pdbx_strand_id
1 'polypeptide(L)'
;MSKKRWKSILKEQEIVLIFGIIDLLMDILFYFRLRDIILNNGFNSVSQHIKINFNVAFQMAQSIGYEEVLKECLIGTLLFGLLIYLVCCSLCRYLFETGLNIRSLYWWTIIVVYLSNIILTIMLVKYLMLIWIIAIGGALYSAAHSESIS
;
A
#
# COMPACT_ATOMS: atom_id res chain seq x y z
N MET A 1 16.62 33.40 -13.18
CA MET A 1 16.76 31.95 -12.88
C MET A 1 17.44 31.28 -14.08
N SER A 2 18.55 30.53 -13.90
CA SER A 2 19.37 30.06 -15.03
C SER A 2 18.73 28.89 -15.79
N LYS A 3 18.93 28.80 -17.12
CA LYS A 3 18.47 27.67 -17.97
C LYS A 3 18.88 26.28 -17.42
N LYS A 4 20.00 26.20 -16.69
CA LYS A 4 20.48 24.96 -16.06
C LYS A 4 19.56 24.48 -14.93
N ARG A 5 19.03 25.41 -14.13
CA ARG A 5 18.14 25.08 -12.99
C ARG A 5 16.80 24.51 -13.48
N TRP A 6 16.26 25.06 -14.56
CA TRP A 6 15.04 24.57 -15.22
C TRP A 6 15.19 23.15 -15.79
N LYS A 7 16.32 22.85 -16.44
CA LYS A 7 16.60 21.51 -16.96
C LYS A 7 16.70 20.44 -15.85
N SER A 8 17.25 20.80 -14.69
CA SER A 8 17.33 19.90 -13.53
C SER A 8 15.93 19.57 -13.00
N ILE A 9 15.11 20.61 -12.81
CA ILE A 9 13.75 20.48 -12.27
C ILE A 9 12.89 19.58 -13.18
N LEU A 10 12.89 19.84 -14.49
CA LEU A 10 12.14 19.05 -15.48
C LEU A 10 12.57 17.57 -15.48
N LYS A 11 13.88 17.31 -15.49
CA LYS A 11 14.40 15.93 -15.48
C LYS A 11 14.00 15.16 -14.21
N GLU A 12 14.03 15.83 -13.07
CA GLU A 12 13.56 15.23 -11.82
C GLU A 12 12.03 15.05 -11.79
N GLN A 13 11.23 15.86 -12.49
CA GLN A 13 9.78 15.65 -12.59
C GLN A 13 9.45 14.40 -13.43
N GLU A 14 10.21 14.15 -14.51
CA GLU A 14 10.07 12.94 -15.33
C GLU A 14 10.35 11.67 -14.52
N ILE A 15 11.39 11.71 -13.70
CA ILE A 15 11.76 10.59 -12.81
C ILE A 15 10.63 10.31 -11.82
N VAL A 16 10.11 11.36 -11.16
CA VAL A 16 9.03 11.23 -10.19
C VAL A 16 7.75 10.68 -10.82
N LEU A 17 7.40 11.11 -12.03
CA LEU A 17 6.25 10.59 -12.77
C LEU A 17 6.42 9.10 -13.12
N ILE A 18 7.61 8.70 -13.60
CA ILE A 18 7.91 7.30 -13.91
C ILE A 18 7.77 6.42 -12.66
N PHE A 19 8.33 6.85 -11.53
CA PHE A 19 8.17 6.13 -10.26
C PHE A 19 6.71 6.08 -9.81
N GLY A 20 5.94 7.15 -9.97
CA GLY A 20 4.51 7.16 -9.66
C GLY A 20 3.70 6.15 -10.50
N ILE A 21 4.02 6.01 -11.80
CA ILE A 21 3.37 5.01 -12.67
C ILE A 21 3.77 3.58 -12.27
N ILE A 22 5.04 3.35 -11.95
CA ILE A 22 5.51 2.03 -11.49
C ILE A 22 4.81 1.65 -10.18
N ASP A 23 4.75 2.58 -9.23
CA ASP A 23 4.05 2.42 -7.96
C ASP A 23 2.56 2.10 -8.18
N LEU A 24 1.89 2.82 -9.08
CA LEU A 24 0.50 2.55 -9.45
C LEU A 24 0.31 1.09 -9.93
N LEU A 25 1.16 0.64 -10.86
CA LEU A 25 1.07 -0.71 -11.42
C LEU A 25 1.33 -1.78 -10.36
N MET A 26 2.32 -1.55 -9.48
CA MET A 26 2.63 -2.47 -8.38
C MET A 26 1.48 -2.54 -7.38
N ASP A 27 0.88 -1.41 -7.01
CA ASP A 27 -0.28 -1.35 -6.13
C ASP A 27 -1.49 -2.06 -6.75
N ILE A 28 -1.72 -1.95 -8.07
CA ILE A 28 -2.83 -2.65 -8.74
C ILE A 28 -2.63 -4.16 -8.65
N LEU A 29 -1.43 -4.64 -9.00
CA LEU A 29 -1.11 -6.06 -8.96
C LEU A 29 -1.23 -6.61 -7.54
N PHE A 30 -0.70 -5.87 -6.56
CA PHE A 30 -0.73 -6.25 -5.17
C PHE A 30 -2.16 -6.22 -4.59
N TYR A 31 -2.97 -5.23 -4.98
CA TYR A 31 -4.39 -5.16 -4.62
C TYR A 31 -5.15 -6.41 -5.06
N PHE A 32 -5.02 -6.82 -6.33
CA PHE A 32 -5.72 -8.01 -6.82
C PHE A 32 -5.24 -9.27 -6.11
N ARG A 33 -3.93 -9.41 -5.89
CA ARG A 33 -3.37 -10.55 -5.16
C ARG A 33 -3.89 -10.64 -3.72
N LEU A 34 -3.84 -9.55 -2.96
CA LEU A 34 -4.34 -9.52 -1.58
C LEU A 34 -5.85 -9.78 -1.51
N ARG A 35 -6.61 -9.17 -2.43
CA ARG A 35 -8.05 -9.40 -2.54
C ARG A 35 -8.31 -10.88 -2.77
N ASP A 36 -7.64 -11.53 -3.73
CA ASP A 36 -7.86 -12.94 -4.02
C ASP A 36 -7.49 -13.83 -2.82
N ILE A 37 -6.37 -13.56 -2.14
CA ILE A 37 -6.00 -14.28 -0.91
C ILE A 37 -7.13 -14.17 0.14
N ILE A 38 -7.66 -12.98 0.36
CA ILE A 38 -8.66 -12.71 1.40
C ILE A 38 -10.04 -13.30 1.02
N LEU A 39 -10.47 -13.14 -0.23
CA LEU A 39 -11.76 -13.66 -0.69
C LEU A 39 -11.75 -15.20 -0.75
N ASN A 40 -10.66 -15.82 -1.26
CA ASN A 40 -10.55 -17.28 -1.37
C ASN A 40 -10.44 -17.98 -0.01
N ASN A 41 -9.92 -17.29 1.00
CA ASN A 41 -9.87 -17.80 2.38
C ASN A 41 -11.11 -17.41 3.22
N GLY A 42 -12.17 -16.87 2.60
CA GLY A 42 -13.49 -16.76 3.24
C GLY A 42 -13.74 -15.48 4.04
N PHE A 43 -12.92 -14.43 3.90
CA PHE A 43 -13.16 -13.13 4.55
C PHE A 43 -14.28 -12.29 3.90
N ASN A 44 -15.05 -12.86 2.96
CA ASN A 44 -16.20 -12.21 2.30
C ASN A 44 -17.23 -11.63 3.29
N SER A 45 -17.29 -12.15 4.51
CA SER A 45 -18.27 -11.80 5.54
C SER A 45 -17.74 -10.92 6.68
N VAL A 46 -16.44 -10.60 6.73
CA VAL A 46 -15.88 -9.88 7.89
C VAL A 46 -16.11 -8.36 7.81
N SER A 47 -16.99 -7.93 6.90
CA SER A 47 -17.68 -6.64 7.03
C SER A 47 -18.69 -6.61 8.18
N GLN A 48 -18.97 -7.73 8.87
CA GLN A 48 -20.04 -7.77 9.87
C GLN A 48 -19.65 -7.91 11.34
N HIS A 49 -18.41 -8.22 11.73
CA HIS A 49 -18.12 -8.32 13.17
C HIS A 49 -16.80 -7.69 13.60
N ILE A 50 -16.94 -6.58 14.33
CA ILE A 50 -15.99 -5.86 15.19
C ILE A 50 -15.34 -6.78 16.26
N LYS A 51 -15.65 -8.09 16.29
CA LYS A 51 -14.94 -9.09 17.10
C LYS A 51 -13.99 -9.86 16.20
N ILE A 52 -12.70 -9.49 16.24
CA ILE A 52 -11.63 -10.28 15.62
C ILE A 52 -11.62 -11.65 16.31
N ASN A 53 -12.00 -12.70 15.58
CA ASN A 53 -11.89 -14.07 16.08
C ASN A 53 -10.49 -14.59 15.78
N PHE A 54 -9.62 -14.60 16.79
CA PHE A 54 -8.22 -15.03 16.62
C PHE A 54 -8.07 -16.51 16.25
N ASN A 55 -9.04 -17.38 16.56
CA ASN A 55 -9.02 -18.77 16.09
C ASN A 55 -9.20 -18.82 14.56
N VAL A 56 -10.09 -18.00 14.01
CA VAL A 56 -10.30 -17.90 12.55
C VAL A 56 -9.07 -17.32 11.88
N ALA A 57 -8.46 -16.27 12.46
CA ALA A 57 -7.20 -15.73 11.98
C ALA A 57 -6.07 -16.78 11.97
N PHE A 58 -5.97 -17.59 13.02
CA PHE A 58 -5.02 -18.69 13.13
C PHE A 58 -5.23 -19.78 12.05
N GLN A 59 -6.47 -20.25 11.88
CA GLN A 59 -6.80 -21.25 10.86
C GLN A 59 -6.45 -20.77 9.45
N MET A 60 -6.65 -19.48 9.17
CA MET A 60 -6.30 -18.91 7.87
C MET A 60 -4.80 -18.70 7.69
N ALA A 61 -4.09 -18.29 8.74
CA ALA A 61 -2.64 -18.22 8.69
C ALA A 61 -2.03 -19.62 8.44
N GLN A 62 -2.67 -20.68 8.96
CA GLN A 62 -2.31 -22.07 8.64
C GLN A 62 -2.67 -22.47 7.20
N SER A 63 -3.85 -22.08 6.68
CA SER A 63 -4.25 -22.43 5.31
C SER A 63 -3.41 -21.74 4.24
N ILE A 64 -3.02 -20.48 4.48
CA ILE A 64 -2.18 -19.69 3.58
C ILE A 64 -0.70 -20.05 3.75
N GLY A 65 -0.30 -20.41 4.97
CA GLY A 65 1.09 -20.53 5.40
C GLY A 65 1.60 -19.21 6.00
N TYR A 66 2.08 -19.28 7.24
CA TYR A 66 2.54 -18.10 7.99
C TYR A 66 3.64 -17.31 7.29
N GLU A 67 4.57 -18.01 6.62
CA GLU A 67 5.64 -17.36 5.85
C GLU A 67 5.10 -16.50 4.71
N GLU A 68 4.10 -17.01 3.98
CA GLU A 68 3.48 -16.27 2.88
C GLU A 68 2.65 -15.09 3.42
N VAL A 69 1.93 -15.27 4.53
CA VAL A 69 1.21 -14.16 5.20
C VAL A 69 2.17 -13.04 5.60
N LEU A 70 3.31 -13.37 6.23
CA LEU A 70 4.31 -12.38 6.65
C LEU A 70 4.95 -11.67 5.45
N LYS A 71 5.23 -12.41 4.38
CA LYS A 71 5.77 -11.85 3.13
C LYS A 71 4.79 -10.85 2.52
N GLU A 72 3.51 -11.17 2.44
CA GLU A 72 2.50 -10.22 1.95
C GLU A 72 2.37 -8.99 2.87
N CYS A 73 2.45 -9.16 4.19
CA CYS A 73 2.48 -8.03 5.13
C CYS A 73 3.68 -7.10 4.88
N LEU A 74 4.87 -7.67 4.65
CA LEU A 74 6.09 -6.92 4.38
C LEU A 74 6.03 -6.18 3.04
N ILE A 75 5.61 -6.86 1.97
CA ILE A 75 5.45 -6.26 0.63
C ILE A 75 4.44 -5.10 0.70
N GLY A 76 3.28 -5.33 1.33
CA GLY A 76 2.26 -4.30 1.44
C GLY A 76 2.67 -3.10 2.28
N THR A 77 3.44 -3.32 3.35
CA THR A 77 3.99 -2.22 4.16
C THR A 77 5.04 -1.42 3.39
N LEU A 78 5.87 -2.08 2.58
CA LEU A 78 6.87 -1.43 1.73
C LEU A 78 6.22 -0.57 0.64
N LEU A 79 5.18 -1.08 -0.03
CA LEU A 79 4.40 -0.33 -1.01
C LEU A 79 3.72 0.88 -0.37
N PHE A 80 3.11 0.70 0.81
CA PHE A 80 2.51 1.81 1.56
C PHE A 80 3.54 2.90 1.93
N GLY A 81 4.75 2.51 2.32
CA GLY A 81 5.84 3.44 2.59
C GLY A 81 6.32 4.19 1.33
N LEU A 82 6.39 3.49 0.19
CA LEU A 82 6.77 4.08 -1.10
C LEU A 82 5.77 5.16 -1.53
N LEU A 83 4.46 4.91 -1.36
CA LEU A 83 3.44 5.93 -1.60
C LEU A 83 3.65 7.16 -0.73
N ILE A 84 3.81 7.00 0.59
CA ILE A 84 3.99 8.13 1.52
C ILE A 84 5.17 8.96 1.05
N TYR A 85 6.28 8.32 0.71
CA TYR A 85 7.46 8.98 0.18
C TYR A 85 7.15 9.76 -1.10
N LEU A 86 6.48 9.14 -2.09
CA LEU A 86 6.13 9.78 -3.36
C LEU A 86 5.19 10.98 -3.17
N VAL A 87 4.21 10.89 -2.26
CA VAL A 87 3.29 11.98 -1.90
C VAL A 87 4.02 13.11 -1.19
N CYS A 88 4.94 12.80 -0.27
CA CYS A 88 5.77 13.81 0.38
C CYS A 88 6.67 14.53 -0.63
N CYS A 89 7.29 13.80 -1.57
CA CYS A 89 8.11 14.39 -2.62
C CYS A 89 7.33 15.34 -3.54
N SER A 90 6.10 14.98 -3.92
CA SER A 90 5.25 15.85 -4.75
C SER A 90 4.72 17.06 -3.99
N LEU A 91 4.31 16.90 -2.73
CA LEU A 91 3.85 18.00 -1.88
C LEU A 91 4.96 19.02 -1.60
N CYS A 92 6.16 18.56 -1.20
CA CYS A 92 7.31 19.42 -0.98
C CYS A 92 7.62 20.23 -2.25
N ARG A 93 7.61 19.59 -3.42
CA ARG A 93 7.84 20.29 -4.71
C ARG A 93 6.76 21.29 -5.06
N TYR A 94 5.48 20.96 -4.86
CA TYR A 94 4.39 21.92 -5.06
C TYR A 94 4.57 23.18 -4.22
N LEU A 95 4.96 23.03 -2.95
CA LEU A 95 5.25 24.17 -2.06
C LEU A 95 6.46 25.00 -2.52
N PHE A 96 7.45 24.40 -3.19
CA PHE A 96 8.60 25.11 -3.76
C PHE A 96 8.33 25.74 -5.15
N GLU A 97 7.42 25.17 -5.95
CA GLU A 97 7.14 25.59 -7.34
C GLU A 97 5.95 26.53 -7.48
N THR A 98 5.23 26.85 -6.40
CA THR A 98 4.08 27.80 -6.38
C THR A 98 4.41 29.23 -6.85
N GLY A 99 5.65 29.51 -7.29
CA GLY A 99 6.02 30.71 -8.03
C GLY A 99 5.93 30.63 -9.57
N LEU A 100 5.62 29.47 -10.20
CA LEU A 100 5.75 29.30 -11.66
C LEU A 100 4.56 28.59 -12.35
N ASN A 101 3.80 29.40 -13.08
CA ASN A 101 2.95 29.13 -14.26
C ASN A 101 2.28 27.73 -14.39
N ILE A 102 1.06 27.63 -13.90
CA ILE A 102 0.25 26.42 -13.60
C ILE A 102 -0.47 25.78 -14.83
N ARG A 103 -0.01 25.94 -16.08
CA ARG A 103 -0.82 25.58 -17.27
C ARG A 103 -0.31 24.48 -18.20
N SER A 104 0.66 23.67 -17.78
CA SER A 104 1.13 22.55 -18.62
C SER A 104 0.28 21.29 -18.41
N LEU A 105 -0.12 20.62 -19.50
CA LEU A 105 -0.74 19.28 -19.51
C LEU A 105 0.04 18.26 -18.65
N TYR A 106 1.36 18.41 -18.62
CA TYR A 106 2.28 17.59 -17.84
C TYR A 106 2.03 17.67 -16.32
N TRP A 107 1.68 18.84 -15.80
CA TRP A 107 1.35 19.02 -14.39
C TRP A 107 0.05 18.28 -14.00
N TRP A 108 -0.94 18.31 -14.88
CA TRP A 108 -2.18 17.56 -14.70
C TRP A 108 -1.95 16.05 -14.73
N THR A 109 -1.07 15.56 -15.60
CA THR A 109 -0.69 14.13 -15.62
C THR A 109 -0.09 13.69 -14.29
N ILE A 110 0.82 14.49 -13.71
CA ILE A 110 1.40 14.23 -12.40
C ILE A 110 0.29 14.14 -11.34
N ILE A 111 -0.59 15.15 -11.24
CA ILE A 111 -1.69 15.17 -10.28
C ILE A 111 -2.59 13.93 -10.41
N VAL A 112 -2.95 13.55 -11.63
CA VAL A 112 -3.84 12.39 -11.88
C VAL A 112 -3.19 11.09 -11.40
N VAL A 113 -1.91 10.85 -11.74
CA VAL A 113 -1.19 9.65 -11.28
C VAL A 113 -1.16 9.60 -9.74
N TYR A 114 -0.90 10.72 -9.09
CA TYR A 114 -0.87 10.79 -7.63
C TYR A 114 -2.23 10.55 -6.97
N LEU A 115 -3.30 11.16 -7.51
CA LEU A 115 -4.65 10.92 -7.01
C LEU A 115 -5.07 9.46 -7.22
N SER A 116 -4.71 8.86 -8.35
CA SER A 116 -4.93 7.43 -8.61
C SER A 116 -4.20 6.55 -7.60
N ASN A 117 -2.93 6.82 -7.29
CA ASN A 117 -2.20 6.08 -6.26
C ASN A 117 -2.88 6.22 -4.91
N ILE A 118 -3.23 7.44 -4.47
CA ILE A 118 -3.92 7.66 -3.18
C ILE A 118 -5.21 6.85 -3.09
N ILE A 119 -6.07 6.91 -4.13
CA ILE A 119 -7.34 6.18 -4.14
C ILE A 119 -7.08 4.68 -4.04
N LEU A 120 -6.14 4.16 -4.83
CA LEU A 120 -5.82 2.74 -4.87
C LEU A 120 -5.24 2.26 -3.54
N THR A 121 -4.34 3.03 -2.94
CA THR A 121 -3.79 2.70 -1.63
C THR A 121 -4.85 2.73 -0.54
N ILE A 122 -5.82 3.64 -0.56
CA ILE A 122 -6.95 3.60 0.40
C ILE A 122 -7.68 2.26 0.29
N MET A 123 -7.93 1.78 -0.93
CA MET A 123 -8.54 0.45 -1.13
C MET A 123 -7.64 -0.68 -0.64
N LEU A 124 -6.32 -0.55 -0.82
CA LEU A 124 -5.31 -1.52 -0.44
C LEU A 124 -5.12 -1.60 1.08
N VAL A 125 -5.17 -0.47 1.80
CA VAL A 125 -5.02 -0.38 3.26
C VAL A 125 -6.03 -1.27 3.97
N LYS A 126 -7.26 -1.37 3.46
CA LYS A 126 -8.27 -2.29 3.99
C LYS A 126 -7.75 -3.74 3.99
N TYR A 127 -7.25 -4.20 2.85
CA TYR A 127 -6.75 -5.57 2.71
C TYR A 127 -5.42 -5.78 3.44
N LEU A 128 -4.56 -4.76 3.48
CA LEU A 128 -3.32 -4.77 4.26
C LEU A 128 -3.59 -4.90 5.76
N MET A 129 -4.57 -4.16 6.30
CA MET A 129 -5.00 -4.30 7.69
C MET A 129 -5.53 -5.70 7.98
N LEU A 130 -6.32 -6.27 7.06
CA LEU A 130 -6.85 -7.62 7.21
C LEU A 130 -5.73 -8.68 7.26
N ILE A 131 -4.73 -8.60 6.39
CA ILE A 131 -3.64 -9.58 6.41
C ILE A 131 -2.72 -9.41 7.64
N TRP A 132 -2.55 -8.19 8.13
CA TRP A 132 -1.89 -7.92 9.43
C TRP A 132 -2.68 -8.50 10.61
N ILE A 133 -4.01 -8.42 10.59
CA ILE A 133 -4.87 -9.05 11.60
C ILE A 133 -4.73 -10.57 11.57
N ILE A 134 -4.62 -11.18 10.38
CA ILE A 134 -4.36 -12.61 10.23
C ILE A 134 -3.00 -12.98 10.85
N ALA A 135 -1.94 -12.22 10.52
CA ALA A 135 -0.60 -12.45 11.02
C ALA A 135 -0.51 -12.35 12.57
N ILE A 136 -0.96 -11.22 13.13
CA ILE A 136 -0.88 -10.95 14.56
C ILE A 136 -1.87 -11.82 15.33
N GLY A 137 -3.11 -11.91 14.88
CA GLY A 137 -4.15 -12.71 15.51
C GLY A 137 -3.81 -14.19 15.55
N GLY A 138 -3.26 -14.71 14.45
CA GLY A 138 -2.74 -16.08 14.38
C GLY A 138 -1.58 -16.32 15.36
N ALA A 139 -0.58 -15.45 15.37
CA ALA A 139 0.55 -15.56 16.28
C ALA A 139 0.13 -15.52 17.77
N LEU A 140 -0.77 -14.59 18.12
CA LEU A 140 -1.30 -14.47 19.49
C LEU A 140 -2.11 -15.71 19.90
N TYR A 141 -2.96 -16.24 19.01
CA TYR A 141 -3.71 -17.46 19.28
C TYR A 141 -2.79 -18.66 19.50
N SER A 142 -1.78 -18.80 18.63
CA SER A 142 -0.77 -19.86 18.75
C SER A 142 -0.02 -19.80 20.07
N ALA A 143 0.41 -18.60 20.49
CA ALA A 143 1.12 -18.40 21.74
C ALA A 143 0.25 -18.69 22.97
N ALA A 144 -1.03 -18.29 22.94
CA ALA A 144 -1.97 -18.51 24.03
C ALA A 144 -2.32 -20.01 24.22
N HIS A 145 -2.26 -20.80 23.15
CA HIS A 145 -2.60 -22.23 23.19
C HIS A 145 -1.36 -23.14 23.19
N SER A 146 -0.15 -22.62 22.94
CA SER A 146 1.10 -23.40 23.05
C SER A 146 1.47 -23.77 24.48
N GLU A 147 0.97 -23.06 25.49
CA GLU A 147 1.15 -23.43 26.90
C GLU A 147 0.13 -24.48 27.40
N SER A 148 -0.84 -24.90 26.58
CA SER A 148 -1.84 -25.91 26.94
C SER A 148 -1.48 -27.34 26.50
N ILE A 149 -0.30 -27.54 25.92
CA ILE A 149 0.24 -28.86 25.56
C ILE A 149 1.41 -29.16 26.51
N SER A 150 1.08 -29.47 27.76
CA SER A 150 1.99 -30.10 28.74
C SER A 150 1.34 -31.35 29.31
#